data_AF-A0A354Q4Q8-F1
#
_entry.id   AF-A0A354Q4Q8-F1
#
_cell.length_a   1.000
_cell.length_b   1.000
_cell.length_c   1.000
_cell.angle_alpha   90.00
_cell.angle_beta   90.00
_cell.angle_gamma   90.00
#
_symmetry.space_group_name_H-M   'P 1'
#
loop_
_entity.id
_entity.type
_entity.pdbx_description
1 polymer ?
#
loop_
_entity_poly.entity_id
_entity_poly.type
_entity_poly.pdbx_seq_one_letter_code
_entity_poly.pdbx_strand_id
1 'polypeptide(L)'
;ETSSLINQHYRQYLGLPEDTGGILVERVVPHSSADGVLLIGDVLTKIEDLQIDAAGMVRYSEQQVTFFIEAENRQIGDSLQLQVWRKGKFINLTLTLKAPPFGSEMRNSYDELPEYVIFGGLVFIALNRNYIHSPGN
;
A
#
# COMPACT_ATOMS: atom_id res chain seq x y z
N GLU A 1 -0.03 4.22 -1.39
CA GLU A 1 1.24 4.90 -1.07
C GLU A 1 1.09 5.66 0.22
N THR A 2 2.17 5.70 0.99
CA THR A 2 2.18 6.22 2.34
C THR A 2 3.45 7.02 2.60
N SER A 3 3.34 8.12 3.36
CA SER A 3 4.45 9.00 3.68
C SER A 3 4.69 9.10 5.18
N SER A 4 5.97 9.17 5.54
CA SER A 4 6.41 9.22 6.94
C SER A 4 6.05 10.55 7.61
N LEU A 5 5.77 10.50 8.91
CA LEU A 5 5.38 11.64 9.75
C LEU A 5 6.47 11.97 10.78
N ILE A 6 7.73 12.01 10.33
CA ILE A 6 8.89 12.30 11.17
C ILE A 6 8.86 13.77 11.64
N ASN A 7 8.34 14.67 10.81
CA ASN A 7 8.25 16.11 11.13
C ASN A 7 7.14 16.40 12.16
N GLN A 8 7.53 16.94 13.31
CA GLN A 8 6.62 17.29 14.42
C GLN A 8 5.56 18.33 14.04
N HIS A 9 5.91 19.36 13.27
CA HIS A 9 4.95 20.39 12.86
C HIS A 9 3.87 19.81 11.96
N TYR A 10 4.23 18.83 11.13
CA TYR A 10 3.25 18.18 10.25
C TYR A 10 2.28 17.31 11.05
N ARG A 11 2.76 16.62 12.09
CA ARG A 11 1.89 15.89 13.03
C ARG A 11 0.90 16.80 13.75
N GLN A 12 1.38 17.95 14.23
CA GLN A 12 0.55 18.95 14.89
C GLN A 12 -0.51 19.53 13.95
N TYR A 13 -0.15 19.79 12.69
CA TYR A 13 -1.09 20.22 11.66
C TYR A 13 -2.22 19.20 11.43
N LEU A 14 -1.90 17.90 11.48
CA LEU A 14 -2.87 16.80 11.38
C LEU A 14 -3.68 16.56 12.68
N GLY A 15 -3.34 17.27 13.77
CA GLY A 15 -3.96 17.14 15.07
C GLY A 15 -3.65 15.82 15.79
N LEU A 16 -2.60 15.10 15.39
CA LEU A 16 -2.19 13.85 16.03
C LEU A 16 -1.75 14.10 17.48
N PRO A 17 -2.11 13.24 18.44
CA PRO A 17 -1.56 13.31 19.80
C PRO A 17 -0.04 13.11 19.79
N GLU A 18 0.68 13.79 20.68
CA GLU A 18 2.16 13.82 20.65
C GLU A 18 2.82 12.45 20.84
N ASP A 19 2.18 11.55 21.59
CA ASP A 19 2.68 10.19 21.83
C ASP A 19 2.23 9.18 20.75
N THR A 20 1.49 9.62 19.73
CA THR A 20 0.96 8.72 18.69
C THR A 20 1.87 8.76 17.45
N GLY A 21 2.46 7.61 17.13
CA GLY A 21 3.11 7.38 15.85
C GLY A 21 2.11 7.21 14.69
N GLY A 22 2.63 7.03 13.49
CA GLY A 22 1.80 6.64 12.36
C GLY A 22 2.34 7.13 11.02
N ILE A 23 1.72 6.63 9.97
CA ILE A 23 2.09 6.93 8.59
C ILE A 23 0.88 7.50 7.83
N LEU A 24 1.11 8.54 7.03
CA LEU A 24 0.06 9.22 6.28
C LEU A 24 -0.30 8.44 5.02
N VAL A 25 -1.59 8.27 4.75
CA VAL A 25 -2.11 7.74 3.48
C VAL A 25 -2.22 8.88 2.47
N GLU A 26 -1.31 8.92 1.50
CA GLU A 26 -1.33 9.94 0.44
C GLU A 26 -2.14 9.51 -0.78
N ARG A 27 -2.09 8.22 -1.11
CA ARG A 27 -2.78 7.67 -2.27
C ARG A 27 -3.27 6.27 -1.98
N VAL A 28 -4.54 6.04 -2.29
CA VAL A 28 -5.14 4.70 -2.28
C VAL A 28 -5.19 4.21 -3.72
N VAL A 29 -4.67 3.01 -3.94
CA VAL A 29 -4.67 2.39 -5.28
C VAL A 29 -6.09 1.89 -5.58
N PRO A 30 -6.71 2.27 -6.72
CA PRO A 30 -8.01 1.75 -7.12
C PRO A 30 -8.02 0.22 -7.19
N HIS A 31 -9.12 -0.42 -6.81
CA HIS A 31 -9.30 -1.88 -6.77
C HIS A 31 -8.37 -2.65 -5.81
N SER A 32 -7.54 -1.96 -5.02
CA SER A 32 -6.75 -2.60 -3.98
C SER A 32 -7.59 -3.01 -2.77
N SER A 33 -6.98 -3.76 -1.85
CA SER A 33 -7.60 -4.09 -0.55
C SER A 33 -7.98 -2.85 0.26
N ALA A 34 -7.25 -1.74 0.07
CA ALA A 34 -7.49 -0.48 0.77
C ALA A 34 -8.56 0.40 0.13
N ASP A 35 -8.96 0.08 -1.10
CA ASP A 35 -9.94 0.85 -1.86
C ASP A 35 -11.33 0.77 -1.20
N GLY A 36 -11.92 1.94 -0.94
CA GLY A 36 -13.18 2.10 -0.21
C GLY A 36 -13.09 1.96 1.32
N VAL A 37 -11.94 1.57 1.88
CA VAL A 37 -11.74 1.42 3.34
C VAL A 37 -10.89 2.58 3.89
N LEU A 38 -9.70 2.76 3.33
CA LEU A 38 -8.81 3.86 3.65
C LEU A 38 -9.13 5.07 2.77
N LEU A 39 -8.92 6.26 3.32
CA LEU A 39 -9.10 7.52 2.62
C LEU A 39 -7.78 8.29 2.61
N ILE A 40 -7.60 9.11 1.56
CA ILE A 40 -6.48 10.04 1.48
C ILE A 40 -6.57 11.01 2.67
N GLY A 41 -5.45 11.23 3.35
CA GLY A 41 -5.36 12.06 4.55
C GLY A 41 -5.57 11.30 5.87
N ASP A 42 -5.87 10.00 5.82
CA ASP A 42 -5.85 9.15 7.01
C ASP A 42 -4.42 8.95 7.49
N VAL A 43 -4.24 8.89 8.79
CA VAL A 43 -2.97 8.46 9.39
C VAL A 43 -3.16 7.09 9.99
N LEU A 44 -2.44 6.10 9.47
CA LEU A 44 -2.47 4.73 9.98
C LEU A 44 -1.62 4.66 11.25
N THR A 45 -2.24 4.36 12.39
CA THR A 45 -1.60 4.38 13.71
C THR A 45 -1.36 2.98 14.27
N LYS A 46 -2.22 2.02 13.90
CA LYS A 46 -2.13 0.63 14.34
C LYS A 46 -2.50 -0.33 13.21
N ILE A 47 -1.82 -1.47 13.18
CA ILE A 47 -2.17 -2.63 12.37
C ILE A 47 -2.27 -3.82 13.32
N GLU A 48 -3.44 -4.44 13.38
CA GLU A 48 -3.80 -5.48 14.35
C GLU A 48 -3.49 -5.01 15.78
N ASP A 49 -2.51 -5.65 16.43
CA ASP A 49 -2.03 -5.33 17.77
C ASP A 49 -0.74 -4.52 17.80
N LEU A 50 -0.18 -4.19 16.64
CA LEU A 50 1.09 -3.51 16.49
C LEU A 50 0.90 -2.01 16.25
N GLN A 51 1.59 -1.19 17.04
CA GLN A 51 1.67 0.25 16.82
C GLN A 51 2.64 0.57 15.68
N ILE A 52 2.22 1.49 14.81
CA ILE A 52 3.00 1.96 13.69
C ILE A 52 3.72 3.25 14.12
N ASP A 53 5.03 3.29 13.95
CA ASP A 53 5.82 4.48 14.25
C ASP A 53 5.74 5.55 13.14
N ALA A 54 6.38 6.69 13.36
CA ALA A 54 6.41 7.80 12.41
C ALA A 54 7.09 7.46 11.07
N ALA A 55 7.88 6.38 11.00
CA ALA A 55 8.55 5.91 9.79
C ALA A 55 7.77 4.79 9.07
N GLY A 56 6.63 4.34 9.62
CA GLY A 56 5.89 3.21 9.10
C GLY A 56 6.44 1.85 9.54
N MET A 57 7.22 1.80 10.62
CA MET A 57 7.73 0.54 11.16
C MET A 57 6.85 0.07 12.32
N VAL A 58 6.78 -1.25 12.46
CA VAL A 58 6.15 -1.95 13.57
C VAL A 58 7.20 -2.79 14.28
N ARG A 59 7.05 -2.96 15.59
CA ARG A 59 7.91 -3.87 16.36
C ARG A 59 7.36 -5.29 16.21
N TYR A 60 8.07 -6.12 15.46
CA TYR A 60 7.78 -7.53 15.31
C TYR A 60 8.84 -8.34 16.07
N SER A 61 8.46 -8.88 17.23
CA SER A 61 9.39 -9.50 18.18
C SER A 61 10.53 -8.53 18.58
N GLU A 62 11.79 -8.86 18.27
CA GLU A 62 12.96 -8.00 18.57
C GLU A 62 13.36 -7.07 17.41
N GLN A 63 12.67 -7.14 16.27
CA GLN A 63 13.03 -6.41 15.06
C GLN A 63 12.02 -5.30 14.76
N GLN A 64 12.51 -4.22 14.15
CA GLN A 64 11.66 -3.24 13.49
C GLN A 64 11.50 -3.63 12.03
N VAL A 65 10.26 -3.86 11.61
CA VAL A 65 9.90 -4.26 10.24
C VAL A 65 8.84 -3.32 9.72
N THR A 66 8.69 -3.23 8.41
CA THR A 66 7.68 -2.33 7.83
C THR A 66 6.27 -2.88 8.08
N PHE A 67 5.33 -1.98 8.38
CA PHE A 67 3.97 -2.35 8.80
C PHE A 67 3.24 -3.29 7.82
N PHE A 68 3.52 -3.22 6.52
CA PHE A 68 2.85 -4.04 5.51
C PHE A 68 3.20 -5.52 5.57
N ILE A 69 4.22 -5.94 6.34
CA ILE A 69 4.57 -7.35 6.51
C ILE A 69 3.41 -8.17 7.10
N GLU A 70 2.59 -7.55 7.96
CA GLU A 70 1.38 -8.17 8.50
C GLU A 70 0.35 -8.49 7.40
N ALA A 71 0.28 -7.68 6.35
CA ALA A 71 -0.56 -7.96 5.20
C ALA A 71 0.06 -9.01 4.26
N GLU A 72 1.38 -9.05 4.13
CA GLU A 72 2.10 -10.03 3.29
C GLU A 72 2.09 -11.45 3.88
N ASN A 73 2.08 -11.56 5.21
CA ASN A 73 2.04 -12.86 5.89
C ASN A 73 0.64 -13.52 5.89
N ARG A 74 -0.40 -12.83 5.40
CA ARG A 74 -1.79 -13.33 5.37
C ARG A 74 -2.25 -13.71 3.97
N GLN A 75 -3.30 -14.53 3.91
CA GLN A 75 -3.84 -15.00 2.64
C GLN A 75 -4.90 -14.05 2.08
N ILE A 76 -5.11 -14.14 0.77
CA ILE A 76 -6.22 -13.44 0.11
C ILE A 76 -7.54 -13.92 0.73
N GLY A 77 -8.41 -12.98 1.10
CA GLY A 77 -9.67 -13.24 1.80
C GLY A 77 -9.59 -13.03 3.31
N ASP A 78 -8.38 -12.99 3.89
CA ASP A 78 -8.23 -12.70 5.31
C ASP A 78 -8.61 -11.26 5.62
N SER A 79 -9.17 -11.06 6.82
CA SER A 79 -9.47 -9.74 7.34
C SER A 79 -8.33 -9.24 8.21
N LEU A 80 -8.00 -7.96 8.08
CA LEU A 80 -6.95 -7.27 8.80
C LEU A 80 -7.56 -6.09 9.57
N GLN A 81 -7.29 -5.97 10.85
CA GLN A 81 -7.73 -4.83 11.65
C GLN A 81 -6.73 -3.68 11.53
N LEU A 82 -7.23 -2.47 11.31
CA LEU A 82 -6.44 -1.26 11.19
C LEU A 82 -7.03 -0.19 12.11
N GLN A 83 -6.19 0.65 12.68
CA GLN A 83 -6.62 1.89 13.32
C GLN A 83 -6.08 3.08 12.55
N VAL A 84 -6.97 4.01 12.22
CA VAL A 84 -6.62 5.27 11.58
C VAL A 84 -7.02 6.46 12.42
N TRP A 85 -6.23 7.51 12.35
CA TRP A 85 -6.61 8.84 12.76
C TRP A 85 -7.21 9.57 11.57
N ARG A 86 -8.51 9.90 11.67
CA ARG A 86 -9.27 10.57 10.62
C ARG A 86 -10.09 11.70 11.24
N LYS A 87 -9.88 12.92 10.76
CA LYS A 87 -10.63 14.13 11.21
C LYS A 87 -10.67 14.30 12.74
N GLY A 88 -9.55 14.07 13.41
CA GLY A 88 -9.47 14.30 14.87
C GLY A 88 -9.94 13.12 15.73
N LYS A 89 -10.18 11.93 15.15
CA LYS A 89 -10.70 10.77 15.87
C LYS A 89 -9.98 9.49 15.43
N PHE A 90 -9.80 8.58 16.38
CA PHE A 90 -9.40 7.21 16.09
C PHE A 90 -10.59 6.41 15.57
N ILE A 91 -10.41 5.76 14.43
CA ILE A 91 -11.39 4.90 13.77
C ILE A 91 -10.75 3.54 13.55
N ASN A 92 -11.40 2.50 14.07
CA ASN A 92 -11.01 1.13 13.78
C ASN A 92 -11.70 0.69 12.49
N LEU A 93 -10.92 0.15 11.57
CA LEU A 93 -11.34 -0.31 10.25
C LEU A 93 -10.98 -1.79 10.11
N THR A 94 -11.79 -2.51 9.35
CA THR A 94 -11.47 -3.88 8.94
C THR A 94 -11.26 -3.87 7.43
N LEU A 95 -10.10 -4.37 7.01
CA LEU A 95 -9.68 -4.43 5.63
C LEU A 95 -9.62 -5.89 5.20
N THR A 96 -10.35 -6.27 4.16
CA THR A 96 -10.24 -7.61 3.57
C THR A 96 -9.16 -7.63 2.50
N LEU A 97 -8.19 -8.53 2.64
CA LEU A 97 -7.09 -8.67 1.70
C LEU A 97 -7.59 -9.22 0.36
N LYS A 98 -7.38 -8.45 -0.71
CA LYS A 98 -7.64 -8.83 -2.09
C LYS A 98 -6.32 -9.17 -2.78
N ALA A 99 -6.41 -9.92 -3.88
CA ALA A 99 -5.29 -10.06 -4.78
C ALA A 99 -4.85 -8.65 -5.28
N PRO A 100 -3.55 -8.37 -5.39
CA PRO A 100 -3.07 -7.09 -5.86
C PRO A 100 -3.63 -6.82 -7.27
N PRO A 101 -4.21 -5.63 -7.52
CA PRO A 101 -4.92 -5.34 -8.78
C PRO A 101 -4.00 -5.34 -10.01
N PHE A 102 -2.68 -5.20 -9.81
CA PHE A 102 -1.66 -5.26 -10.86
C PHE A 102 -1.07 -6.67 -11.09
N GLY A 103 -1.65 -7.71 -10.47
CA GLY A 103 -1.12 -9.08 -10.52
C GLY A 103 -1.10 -9.72 -11.91
N SER A 104 -1.87 -9.23 -12.88
CA SER A 104 -1.82 -9.71 -14.27
C SER A 104 -0.75 -9.02 -15.11
N GLU A 105 -0.51 -7.71 -14.93
CA GLU A 105 0.40 -6.93 -15.79
C GLU A 105 1.84 -6.83 -15.27
N MET A 106 2.06 -7.04 -13.96
CA MET A 106 3.39 -6.93 -13.30
C MET A 106 3.96 -8.23 -12.76
N ARG A 107 3.24 -9.36 -12.86
CA ARG A 107 3.82 -10.68 -12.63
C ARG A 107 4.66 -11.02 -13.86
N ASN A 108 5.82 -11.66 -13.68
CA ASN A 108 6.55 -12.24 -14.81
C ASN A 108 5.58 -13.19 -15.52
N SER A 109 5.02 -12.79 -16.65
CA SER A 109 4.24 -13.66 -17.53
C SER A 109 5.25 -14.66 -18.09
N TYR A 110 5.39 -15.80 -17.44
CA TYR A 110 5.85 -17.01 -18.11
C TYR A 110 4.62 -17.58 -18.80
N ASP A 111 4.72 -17.74 -20.13
CA ASP A 111 3.79 -18.42 -21.04
C ASP A 111 2.53 -17.68 -21.57
N GLU A 112 2.49 -16.34 -21.58
CA GLU A 112 1.51 -15.62 -22.44
C GLU A 112 2.21 -14.67 -23.42
N LEU A 113 1.89 -14.82 -24.71
CA LEU A 113 2.33 -13.95 -25.79
C LEU A 113 1.79 -12.53 -25.54
N PRO A 114 2.62 -11.49 -25.58
CA PRO A 114 2.18 -10.12 -25.28
C PRO A 114 1.11 -9.69 -26.28
N GLU A 115 0.00 -9.14 -25.77
CA GLU A 115 -1.01 -8.52 -26.62
C GLU A 115 -0.41 -7.31 -27.36
N TYR A 116 -0.42 -7.36 -28.68
CA TYR A 116 0.01 -6.26 -29.55
C TYR A 116 -1.10 -5.90 -30.52
N VAL A 117 -1.25 -4.60 -30.80
CA VAL A 117 -2.14 -4.08 -31.85
C VAL A 117 -1.28 -3.39 -32.91
N ILE A 118 -1.49 -3.76 -34.17
CA ILE A 118 -0.85 -3.11 -35.32
C ILE A 118 -1.84 -2.14 -35.95
N PHE A 119 -1.50 -0.85 -35.96
CA PHE A 119 -2.27 0.18 -36.66
C PHE A 119 -1.34 1.00 -37.55
N GLY A 120 -1.55 0.96 -38.86
CA GLY A 120 -0.78 1.77 -39.82
C GLY A 120 0.73 1.53 -39.84
N GLY A 121 1.18 0.31 -39.50
CA GLY A 121 2.61 -0.04 -39.42
C GLY A 121 3.28 0.28 -38.09
N LEU A 122 2.54 0.86 -37.14
CA LEU A 122 2.99 1.06 -35.75
C LEU A 122 2.51 -0.11 -34.90
N VAL A 123 3.43 -0.71 -34.16
CA VAL A 123 3.16 -1.78 -33.20
C VAL A 123 3.04 -1.15 -31.82
N PHE A 124 1.85 -1.23 -31.22
CA PHE A 124 1.61 -0.82 -29.85
C PHE A 124 1.56 -2.06 -28.96
N ILE A 125 2.39 -2.07 -27.92
CA ILE A 125 2.43 -3.11 -26.89
C ILE A 125 2.10 -2.49 -25.54
N ALA A 126 1.33 -3.20 -24.71
CA ALA A 126 1.15 -2.83 -23.30
C ALA A 126 2.49 -2.97 -22.57
N LEU A 127 2.92 -1.93 -21.85
CA LEU A 127 4.22 -1.93 -21.16
C LEU A 127 4.19 -2.88 -19.96
N ASN A 128 4.68 -4.10 -20.17
CA ASN A 128 4.84 -5.13 -19.17
C ASN A 128 6.29 -5.20 -18.68
N ARG A 129 6.51 -5.64 -17.43
CA ARG A 129 7.84 -5.64 -16.76
C ARG A 129 8.90 -6.44 -17.53
N ASN A 130 8.47 -7.44 -18.30
CA ASN A 130 9.32 -8.21 -19.22
C ASN A 130 9.94 -7.35 -20.33
N TYR A 131 9.24 -6.33 -20.82
CA TYR A 131 9.75 -5.44 -21.88
C TYR A 131 10.80 -4.44 -21.35
N ILE A 132 10.69 -4.04 -20.08
CA ILE A 132 11.67 -3.14 -19.43
C ILE A 132 13.00 -3.88 -19.17
N HIS A 133 12.97 -5.20 -19.00
CA HIS A 133 14.16 -6.03 -18.75
C HIS A 133 14.73 -6.73 -19.98
N SER A 134 14.10 -6.65 -21.16
CA SER A 134 14.75 -7.12 -22.38
C SER A 134 15.86 -6.14 -22.76
N PRO A 135 17.11 -6.57 -22.98
CA PRO A 135 18.08 -5.71 -23.64
C PRO A 135 17.52 -5.35 -25.01
N GLY A 136 17.31 -4.05 -25.26
CA GLY A 136 17.18 -3.56 -26.62
C GLY A 136 18.42 -3.98 -27.40
N ASN A 137 18.21 -4.48 -28.62
CA ASN A 137 19.25 -4.91 -29.57
C ASN A 137 20.54 -4.07 -29.52
#